data_AF-A0A960J9T9-F1
#
_entry.id   AF-A0A960J9T9-F1
#
_cell.length_a   1.000
_cell.length_b   1.000
_cell.length_c   1.000
_cell.angle_alpha   90.00
_cell.angle_beta   90.00
_cell.angle_gamma   90.00
#
_symmetry.space_group_name_H-M   'P 1'
#
loop_
_entity.id
_entity.type
_entity.pdbx_description
1 polymer ?
#
loop_
_entity_poly.entity_id
_entity_poly.type
_entity_poly.pdbx_seq_one_letter_code
_entity_poly.pdbx_strand_id
1 'polypeptide(L)'
;MTAEMFGVAAALALLGAAAAWARRRPAGARGLEVLETAPLGAGRTLAVVRAGRRRLLLGVTGQSIATLAELEPDEDAQEQP
;
A
#
# COMPACT_ATOMS: atom_id res chain seq x y z
N MET A 1 -5.03 -1.33 44.55
CA MET A 1 -6.07 -1.49 43.51
C MET A 1 -6.01 -0.33 42.52
N THR A 2 -4.85 -0.11 41.90
CA THR A 2 -4.65 1.06 40.99
C THR A 2 -3.68 0.70 39.86
N ALA A 3 -2.53 0.09 40.17
CA ALA A 3 -1.53 -0.30 39.18
C ALA A 3 -2.07 -1.23 38.07
N GLU A 4 -2.91 -2.21 38.41
CA GLU A 4 -3.49 -3.14 37.43
C GLU A 4 -4.52 -2.45 36.52
N MET A 5 -5.24 -1.48 37.06
CA MET A 5 -6.25 -0.73 36.31
C MET A 5 -5.61 0.20 35.29
N PHE A 6 -4.45 0.81 35.63
CA PHE A 6 -3.65 1.60 34.70
C PHE A 6 -3.04 0.74 33.59
N GLY A 7 -2.59 -0.47 33.90
CA GLY A 7 -2.08 -1.41 32.90
C GLY A 7 -3.15 -1.84 31.89
N VAL A 8 -4.33 -2.21 32.38
CA VAL A 8 -5.46 -2.59 31.50
C VAL A 8 -5.95 -1.41 30.67
N ALA A 9 -6.07 -0.22 31.26
CA ALA A 9 -6.48 0.98 30.53
C ALA A 9 -5.46 1.35 29.42
N ALA A 10 -4.15 1.26 29.71
CA ALA A 10 -3.11 1.51 28.72
C ALA A 10 -3.13 0.47 27.59
N ALA A 11 -3.29 -0.81 27.92
CA ALA A 11 -3.41 -1.88 26.93
C ALA A 11 -4.62 -1.68 26.01
N LEU A 12 -5.78 -1.33 26.57
CA LEU A 12 -6.99 -1.05 25.80
C LEU A 12 -6.85 0.20 24.93
N ALA A 13 -6.19 1.25 25.42
CA ALA A 13 -5.90 2.45 24.64
C ALA A 13 -4.98 2.15 23.45
N LEU A 14 -3.94 1.35 23.66
CA LEU A 14 -3.03 0.90 22.59
C LEU A 14 -3.75 0.03 21.55
N LEU A 15 -4.57 -0.93 21.99
CA LEU A 15 -5.41 -1.75 21.11
C LEU A 15 -6.40 -0.90 20.30
N GLY A 16 -7.06 0.06 20.94
CA GLY A 16 -7.98 0.99 20.29
C GLY A 16 -7.28 1.88 19.25
N ALA A 17 -6.10 2.41 19.58
CA ALA A 17 -5.28 3.20 18.67
C ALA A 17 -4.80 2.39 17.47
N ALA A 18 -4.33 1.16 17.69
CA ALA A 18 -3.92 0.24 16.64
C ALA A 18 -5.09 -0.13 15.71
N ALA A 19 -6.27 -0.41 16.28
CA ALA A 19 -7.47 -0.70 15.51
C ALA A 19 -7.96 0.52 14.70
N ALA A 20 -7.90 1.72 15.28
CA ALA A 20 -8.23 2.96 14.58
C ALA A 20 -7.25 3.24 13.43
N TRP A 21 -5.96 3.00 13.64
CA TRP A 21 -4.93 3.13 12.60
C TRP A 21 -5.11 2.10 11.49
N ALA A 22 -5.43 0.85 11.83
CA ALA A 22 -5.74 -0.21 10.88
C ALA A 22 -7.01 0.11 10.06
N ARG A 23 -8.04 0.70 10.69
CA ARG A 23 -9.27 1.15 10.00
C ARG A 23 -9.07 2.40 9.14
N ARG A 24 -8.04 3.21 9.42
CA ARG A 24 -7.63 4.33 8.57
C ARG A 24 -6.89 3.88 7.31
N ARG A 25 -6.50 2.60 7.20
CA ARG A 25 -6.10 2.06 5.90
C ARG A 25 -7.34 2.08 5.00
N PRO A 26 -7.29 2.76 3.84
CA PRO A 26 -8.45 2.88 2.97
C PRO A 26 -8.95 1.47 2.63
N ALA A 27 -10.20 1.18 3.01
CA ALA A 27 -10.84 -0.13 2.83
C ALA A 27 -10.96 -0.56 1.35
N GLY A 28 -10.60 0.32 0.40
CA GLY A 28 -10.58 0.06 -1.03
C GLY A 28 -9.28 -0.53 -1.61
N ALA A 29 -8.23 -0.73 -0.82
CA ALA A 29 -6.94 -1.23 -1.33
C ALA A 29 -6.80 -2.76 -1.35
N ARG A 30 -7.90 -3.53 -1.23
CA ARG A 30 -7.83 -4.99 -1.45
C ARG A 30 -7.54 -5.25 -2.91
N GLY A 31 -6.29 -5.61 -3.21
CA GLY A 31 -5.80 -5.86 -4.56
C GLY A 31 -5.13 -4.67 -5.23
N LEU A 32 -4.96 -3.53 -4.57
CA LEU A 32 -4.15 -2.43 -5.08
C LEU A 32 -2.81 -2.40 -4.35
N GLU A 33 -1.72 -2.63 -5.09
CA GLU A 33 -0.37 -2.68 -4.54
C GLU A 33 0.59 -1.95 -5.48
N VAL A 34 1.42 -1.07 -4.95
CA VAL A 34 2.51 -0.46 -5.72
C VAL A 34 3.70 -1.40 -5.64
N LEU A 35 4.08 -1.99 -6.77
CA LEU A 35 5.19 -2.93 -6.87
C LEU A 35 6.53 -2.21 -6.94
N GLU A 36 6.58 -1.14 -7.74
CA GLU A 36 7.81 -0.37 -7.95
C GLU A 36 7.48 1.09 -8.24
N THR A 37 8.40 1.98 -7.90
CA THR A 37 8.32 3.42 -8.20
C THR A 37 9.68 3.95 -8.59
N ALA A 38 9.79 4.55 -9.77
CA ALA A 38 11.03 5.12 -10.30
C ALA A 38 10.83 6.61 -10.64
N PRO A 39 11.55 7.54 -9.98
CA PRO A 39 11.50 8.95 -10.33
C PRO A 39 12.20 9.20 -11.67
N LEU A 40 11.60 10.02 -12.54
CA LEU A 40 12.16 10.41 -13.84
C LEU A 40 12.64 11.87 -13.88
N GLY A 41 12.42 12.63 -12.80
CA GLY A 41 12.79 14.03 -12.71
C GLY A 41 11.81 14.81 -11.84
N ALA A 42 11.92 16.14 -11.85
CA ALA A 42 11.10 17.01 -11.01
C ALA A 42 9.59 16.80 -11.27
N GLY A 43 8.91 16.22 -10.28
CA GLY A 43 7.47 15.99 -10.32
C GLY A 43 7.01 14.95 -11.34
N ARG A 44 7.88 14.04 -11.76
CA ARG A 44 7.56 12.96 -12.71
C ARG A 44 8.05 11.62 -12.17
N THR A 45 7.18 10.62 -12.20
CA THR A 45 7.43 9.31 -11.63
C THR A 45 6.77 8.24 -12.48
N LEU A 46 7.45 7.10 -12.66
CA LEU A 46 6.82 5.87 -13.13
C LEU A 46 6.48 4.99 -11.94
N ALA A 47 5.31 4.38 -11.95
CA ALA A 47 4.91 3.42 -10.94
C ALA A 47 4.37 2.16 -11.61
N VAL A 48 4.84 0.99 -11.15
CA VAL A 48 4.21 -0.28 -11.49
C VAL A 48 3.23 -0.62 -10.38
N VAL A 49 1.96 -0.77 -10.73
CA VAL A 49 0.88 -1.02 -9.78
C VAL A 49 0.15 -2.32 -10.15
N ARG A 50 -0.02 -3.20 -9.17
CA ARG A 50 -0.94 -4.32 -9.24
C ARG A 50 -2.33 -3.83 -8.88
N ALA A 51 -3.31 -4.08 -9.76
CA ALA A 51 -4.72 -3.81 -9.55
C ALA A 51 -5.51 -5.12 -9.78
N GLY A 52 -5.76 -5.86 -8.71
CA GLY A 52 -6.29 -7.21 -8.74
C GLY A 52 -5.31 -8.18 -9.40
N ARG A 53 -5.67 -8.69 -10.58
CA ARG A 53 -4.84 -9.60 -11.38
C ARG A 53 -4.00 -8.90 -12.45
N ARG A 54 -4.18 -7.59 -12.63
CA ARG A 54 -3.51 -6.81 -13.67
C ARG A 54 -2.30 -6.09 -13.09
N ARG A 55 -1.27 -5.92 -13.92
CA ARG A 55 -0.14 -5.04 -13.63
C ARG A 55 -0.16 -3.88 -14.60
N LEU A 56 -0.04 -2.67 -14.10
CA LEU A 56 -0.13 -1.45 -14.90
C LEU A 56 1.13 -0.63 -14.68
N LEU A 57 1.70 -0.15 -15.77
CA LEU A 57 2.70 0.91 -15.75
C LEU A 57 1.98 2.26 -15.81
N LEU A 58 2.16 3.06 -14.77
CA LEU A 58 1.57 4.38 -14.63
C LEU A 58 2.62 5.46 -14.79
N GLY A 59 2.30 6.48 -15.57
CA GLY A 59 3.00 7.76 -15.58
C GLY A 59 2.31 8.72 -14.62
N VAL A 60 3.03 9.16 -13.60
CA VAL A 60 2.55 10.11 -12.59
C VAL A 60 3.28 11.42 -12.77
N THR A 61 2.51 12.50 -12.91
CA THR A 61 3.00 13.87 -12.90
C THR A 61 2.30 14.66 -11.79
N GLY A 62 2.76 15.88 -11.51
CA GLY A 62 2.04 16.79 -10.62
C GLY A 62 0.63 17.19 -11.11
N GLN A 63 0.30 16.93 -12.38
CA GLN A 63 -0.96 17.34 -13.02
C GLN A 63 -1.90 16.17 -13.32
N SER A 64 -1.35 14.98 -13.55
CA SER A 64 -2.11 13.83 -14.04
C SER A 64 -1.46 12.49 -13.72
N ILE A 65 -2.29 11.45 -13.70
CA ILE A 65 -1.88 10.04 -13.69
C ILE A 65 -2.44 9.41 -14.96
N ALA A 66 -1.59 8.73 -15.72
CA ALA A 66 -1.97 8.04 -16.95
C ALA A 66 -1.48 6.60 -16.91
N THR A 67 -2.28 5.68 -17.44
CA THR A 67 -1.80 4.31 -17.73
C THR A 67 -1.01 4.36 -19.03
N LEU A 68 0.26 3.99 -18.97
CA LEU A 68 1.15 3.95 -20.12
C LEU A 68 1.10 2.59 -20.80
N ALA A 69 1.03 1.52 -20.00
CA ALA A 69 0.93 0.15 -20.51
C ALA A 69 0.28 -0.77 -19.46
N GLU A 70 -0.37 -1.83 -19.93
CA GLU A 70 -0.66 -3.01 -19.13
C GLU A 70 0.49 -4.00 -19.32
N LEU A 71 1.03 -4.49 -18.20
CA LEU A 71 2.15 -5.43 -18.17
C LEU A 71 1.61 -6.85 -18.02
N GLU A 72 2.33 -7.80 -18.60
CA GLU A 72 2.05 -9.21 -18.37
C GLU A 72 2.16 -9.55 -16.87
N PRO A 73 1.32 -10.46 -16.36
CA PRO A 73 1.47 -10.95 -14.98
C PRO A 73 2.86 -11.59 -14.81
N ASP A 74 3.52 -11.43 -13.65
CA ASP A 74 4.78 -12.18 -13.40
C ASP A 74 4.48 -13.66 -13.59
N GLU A 75 5.18 -14.26 -14.54
CA GLU A 75 5.36 -15.70 -14.62
C GLU A 75 6.52 -16.15 -13.70
N ASP A 76 7.38 -15.22 -13.27
CA ASP A 76 8.63 -15.47 -12.53
C ASP A 76 8.48 -15.70 -11.02
N ALA A 77 7.26 -15.84 -10.48
CA ALA A 77 7.06 -16.22 -9.08
C ALA A 77 7.41 -17.71 -8.79
N GLN A 78 7.91 -18.44 -9.79
CA GLN A 78 8.25 -19.87 -9.73
C GLN A 78 9.72 -20.16 -10.08
N GLU A 79 10.67 -19.27 -9.81
CA GLU A 79 12.09 -19.64 -9.77
C GLU A 79 12.68 -19.29 -8.40
N GLN A 80 12.38 -20.15 -7.41
CA GLN A 80 13.22 -20.34 -6.24
C GLN A 80 13.55 -21.84 -6.17
N PRO A 81 14.80 -22.25 -6.50
CA PRO A 81 15.29 -23.59 -6.18
C PRO A 81 15.43 -23.81 -4.68
#